data_AF-A0A2H6ECB3-F1
#
_entry.id   AF-A0A2H6ECB3-F1
#
_cell.length_a   1.000
_cell.length_b   1.000
_cell.length_c   1.000
_cell.angle_alpha   90.00
_cell.angle_beta   90.00
_cell.angle_gamma   90.00
#
_symmetry.space_group_name_H-M   'P 1'
#
loop_
_entity.id
_entity.type
_entity.pdbx_description
1 polymer ?
#
loop_
_entity_poly.entity_id
_entity_poly.type
_entity_poly.pdbx_seq_one_letter_code
_entity_poly.pdbx_strand_id
1 'polypeptide(L)'
;MNLLNDDILNNYLDGALDTKERTEVEKILKNSEADRKRFNALKLVHEKLSILKADEVSPGFNDNVMLRLKKKYARAKQQNYFIIAVAAVFVFICVAIVGYLIAGIISTAGQNESPQLIDIVNRSGKNIVTFTQKLFSGENLSIIGSVFSFAIIIAGYFFYEQQKRMKANLGR
;
A
#
# COMPACT_ATOMS: atom_id res chain seq x y z
N MET A 1 4.06 39.73 -32.86
CA MET A 1 4.19 38.46 -32.12
C MET A 1 3.81 37.34 -33.08
N ASN A 2 4.73 36.41 -33.38
CA ASN A 2 4.46 35.24 -34.21
C ASN A 2 3.51 34.32 -33.44
N LEU A 3 2.20 34.44 -33.69
CA LEU A 3 1.16 33.65 -33.02
C LEU A 3 1.17 32.17 -33.43
N LEU A 4 1.86 31.83 -34.53
CA LEU A 4 1.93 30.47 -35.03
C LEU A 4 3.37 29.96 -34.88
N ASN A 5 3.58 29.11 -33.88
CA ASN A 5 4.81 28.33 -33.69
C ASN A 5 4.59 26.90 -34.18
N ASP A 6 5.67 26.20 -34.51
CA ASP A 6 5.64 24.81 -34.98
C ASP A 6 4.97 23.88 -33.95
N ASP A 7 5.13 24.17 -32.66
CA ASP A 7 4.46 23.44 -31.58
C ASP A 7 2.93 23.52 -31.66
N ILE A 8 2.39 24.71 -31.97
CA ILE A 8 0.93 24.91 -32.11
C ILE A 8 0.41 24.20 -33.36
N LEU A 9 1.19 24.19 -34.45
CA LEU A 9 0.85 23.46 -35.67
C LEU A 9 0.87 21.94 -35.47
N ASN A 10 1.83 21.43 -34.71
CA ASN A 10 1.89 20.01 -34.33
C ASN A 10 0.71 19.62 -33.44
N ASN A 11 0.42 20.41 -32.41
CA ASN A 11 -0.76 20.18 -31.55
C ASN A 11 -2.07 20.23 -32.34
N TYR A 12 -2.16 21.08 -33.38
CA TYR A 12 -3.30 21.12 -34.30
C TYR A 12 -3.42 19.82 -35.13
N LEU A 13 -2.31 19.27 -35.62
CA LEU A 13 -2.27 18.00 -36.34
C LEU A 13 -2.64 16.81 -35.44
N ASP A 14 -2.17 16.81 -34.20
CA ASP A 14 -2.44 15.77 -33.20
C ASP A 14 -3.85 15.87 -32.59
N GLY A 15 -4.58 16.96 -32.86
CA GLY A 15 -5.93 17.21 -32.33
C GLY A 15 -5.96 17.58 -30.84
N ALA A 16 -4.84 18.05 -30.30
CA ALA A 16 -4.65 18.38 -28.89
C ALA A 16 -5.07 19.82 -28.51
N LEU A 17 -5.44 20.65 -29.49
CA LEU A 17 -5.85 22.06 -29.27
C LEU A 17 -7.30 22.19 -28.80
N ASP A 18 -7.58 23.25 -28.05
CA ASP A 18 -8.94 23.62 -27.68
C ASP A 18 -9.74 24.18 -28.87
N THR A 19 -11.06 24.33 -28.72
CA THR A 19 -11.94 24.82 -29.80
C THR A 19 -11.70 26.29 -30.21
N LYS A 20 -11.23 27.14 -29.30
CA LYS A 20 -10.91 28.56 -29.58
C LYS A 20 -9.59 28.68 -30.31
N GLU A 21 -8.55 28.00 -29.83
CA GLU A 21 -7.22 27.90 -30.42
C GLU A 21 -7.30 27.33 -31.83
N ARG A 22 -8.12 26.28 -32.03
CA ARG A 22 -8.36 25.69 -33.35
C ARG A 22 -8.93 26.71 -34.34
N THR A 23 -9.92 27.49 -33.90
CA THR A 23 -10.56 28.51 -34.73
C THR A 23 -9.60 29.65 -35.09
N GLU A 24 -8.72 30.03 -34.16
CA GLU A 24 -7.68 31.03 -34.37
C GLU A 24 -6.62 30.55 -35.36
N VAL A 25 -6.13 29.31 -35.20
CA VAL A 25 -5.19 28.67 -36.13
C VAL A 25 -5.81 28.59 -37.54
N GLU A 26 -7.06 28.15 -37.69
CA GLU A 26 -7.73 28.13 -38.99
C GLU A 26 -7.83 29.51 -39.65
N LYS A 27 -8.11 30.55 -38.85
CA LYS A 27 -8.17 31.93 -39.35
C LYS A 27 -6.80 32.40 -39.84
N ILE A 28 -5.72 32.05 -39.14
CA ILE A 28 -4.34 32.40 -39.53
C ILE A 28 -3.95 31.63 -40.81
N LEU A 29 -4.21 30.32 -40.88
CA LEU A 29 -3.91 29.48 -42.05
C LEU A 29 -4.68 29.91 -43.32
N LYS A 30 -5.88 30.49 -43.17
CA LYS A 30 -6.65 31.06 -44.28
C LYS A 30 -6.06 32.38 -44.79
N ASN A 31 -5.55 33.21 -43.89
CA ASN A 31 -5.10 34.57 -44.19
C ASN A 31 -3.61 34.67 -44.55
N SER A 32 -2.79 33.68 -44.21
CA SER A 32 -1.34 33.68 -44.43
C SER A 32 -0.89 32.54 -45.33
N GLU A 33 -0.36 32.89 -46.51
CA GLU A 33 0.19 31.90 -47.44
C GLU A 33 1.47 31.24 -46.90
N ALA A 34 2.30 32.01 -46.19
CA ALA A 34 3.55 31.51 -45.60
C ALA A 34 3.28 30.42 -44.55
N ASP A 35 2.30 30.66 -43.68
CA ASP A 35 1.91 29.72 -42.63
C ASP A 35 1.22 28.48 -43.19
N ARG A 36 0.40 28.65 -44.24
CA ARG A 36 -0.21 27.53 -44.96
C ARG A 36 0.83 26.62 -45.61
N LYS A 37 1.89 27.18 -46.21
CA LYS A 37 3.00 26.40 -46.77
C LYS A 37 3.73 25.60 -45.68
N ARG A 38 4.00 26.21 -44.53
CA ARG A 38 4.60 25.53 -43.36
C ARG A 38 3.72 24.39 -42.85
N PHE A 39 2.43 24.65 -42.65
CA PHE A 39 1.47 23.63 -42.23
C PHE A 39 1.39 22.46 -43.21
N ASN A 40 1.33 22.73 -44.51
CA ASN A 40 1.29 21.67 -45.52
C ASN A 40 2.56 20.81 -45.53
N ALA A 41 3.73 21.40 -45.28
CA ALA A 41 4.97 20.65 -45.15
C ALA A 41 4.95 19.73 -43.91
N LEU A 42 4.51 20.25 -42.76
CA LEU A 42 4.35 19.47 -41.52
C LEU A 42 3.33 18.34 -41.69
N LYS A 43 2.19 18.64 -42.32
CA LYS A 43 1.13 17.66 -42.61
C LYS A 43 1.65 16.52 -43.48
N LEU A 44 2.43 16.82 -44.52
CA LEU A 44 3.03 15.81 -45.38
C LEU A 44 3.94 14.87 -44.59
N VAL A 45 4.78 15.41 -43.70
CA VAL A 45 5.66 14.61 -42.84
C VAL A 45 4.84 13.75 -41.88
N HIS A 46 3.85 14.34 -41.20
CA HIS A 46 2.97 13.62 -40.28
C HIS A 46 2.25 12.45 -40.96
N GLU A 47 1.70 12.66 -42.17
CA GLU A 47 1.07 11.59 -42.96
C GLU A 47 2.06 10.48 -43.37
N LYS A 48 3.31 10.83 -43.66
CA LYS A 48 4.33 9.82 -43.99
C LYS A 48 4.77 9.02 -42.78
N LEU A 49 4.88 9.65 -41.61
CA LEU A 49 5.28 9.00 -40.37
C LEU A 49 4.16 8.16 -39.78
N SER A 50 2.89 8.57 -39.90
CA SER A 50 1.75 7.84 -39.34
C SER A 50 1.49 6.50 -40.03
N ILE A 51 1.99 6.32 -41.25
CA ILE A 51 1.87 5.07 -42.02
C ILE A 51 3.00 4.08 -41.67
N LEU A 52 4.05 4.52 -40.97
CA LEU A 52 5.10 3.61 -40.52
C LEU A 52 4.49 2.56 -39.58
N LYS A 53 4.62 1.29 -39.97
CA LYS A 53 4.20 0.19 -39.10
C LYS A 53 5.01 0.27 -37.81
N ALA A 54 4.31 0.21 -36.69
CA ALA A 54 4.95 0.07 -35.40
C ALA A 54 5.79 -1.21 -35.40
N ASP A 55 7.00 -1.12 -34.84
CA ASP A 55 7.86 -2.29 -34.68
C ASP A 55 7.16 -3.34 -33.82
N GLU A 56 7.23 -4.60 -34.26
CA GLU A 56 6.72 -5.70 -33.47
C GLU A 56 7.54 -5.82 -32.18
N VAL A 57 6.85 -5.82 -31.05
CA VAL A 57 7.49 -6.04 -29.75
C VAL A 57 8.03 -7.47 -29.68
N SER A 58 9.14 -7.65 -28.95
CA SER A 58 9.73 -8.97 -28.73
C SER A 58 8.68 -9.95 -28.19
N PRO A 59 8.68 -11.22 -28.64
CA PRO A 59 7.84 -12.26 -28.05
C PRO A 59 7.98 -12.30 -26.53
N GLY A 60 6.86 -12.26 -25.81
CA GLY A 60 6.83 -12.26 -24.34
C GLY A 60 7.00 -10.90 -23.66
N PHE A 61 7.00 -9.78 -24.41
CA PHE A 61 6.99 -8.43 -23.82
C PHE A 61 5.83 -8.25 -22.83
N ASN A 62 4.61 -8.61 -23.24
CA ASN A 62 3.42 -8.51 -22.40
C ASN A 62 3.55 -9.35 -21.12
N ASP A 63 4.03 -10.59 -21.24
CA ASP A 63 4.22 -11.48 -20.09
C ASP A 63 5.24 -10.90 -19.10
N ASN A 64 6.35 -10.36 -19.61
CA ASN A 64 7.38 -9.72 -18.79
C ASN A 64 6.84 -8.47 -18.07
N VAL A 65 6.09 -7.62 -18.76
CA VAL A 65 5.45 -6.43 -18.18
C VAL A 65 4.43 -6.84 -17.11
N MET A 66 3.57 -7.80 -17.43
CA MET A 66 2.52 -8.28 -16.53
C MET A 66 3.11 -8.97 -15.29
N LEU A 67 4.19 -9.74 -15.44
CA LEU A 67 4.93 -10.34 -14.33
C LEU A 67 5.52 -9.28 -13.39
N ARG A 68 6.10 -8.21 -13.95
CA ARG A 68 6.66 -7.10 -13.15
C ARG A 68 5.55 -6.34 -12.40
N LEU A 69 4.41 -6.07 -13.04
CA LEU A 69 3.25 -5.47 -12.37
C LEU A 69 2.76 -6.37 -11.23
N LYS A 70 2.48 -7.65 -11.51
CA LYS A 70 1.99 -8.59 -10.50
C LYS A 70 2.92 -8.68 -9.30
N LYS A 71 4.24 -8.74 -9.49
CA LYS A 71 5.21 -8.75 -8.39
C LYS A 71 5.14 -7.49 -7.52
N LYS A 72 4.96 -6.31 -8.14
CA LYS A 72 4.82 -5.03 -7.42
C LYS A 72 3.57 -5.02 -6.52
N TYR A 73 2.44 -5.50 -7.04
CA TYR A 73 1.17 -5.49 -6.30
C TYR A 73 0.99 -6.68 -5.35
N ALA A 74 1.64 -7.82 -5.58
CA ALA A 74 1.57 -8.98 -4.68
C ALA A 74 2.25 -8.73 -3.33
N ARG A 75 3.30 -7.87 -3.30
CA ARG A 75 4.09 -7.60 -2.09
C ARG A 75 3.28 -6.88 -0.99
N ALA A 76 2.36 -6.00 -1.37
CA ALA A 76 1.48 -5.30 -0.42
C ALA A 76 0.50 -6.26 0.27
N LYS A 77 0.07 -7.32 -0.41
CA LYS A 77 -0.91 -8.27 0.13
C LYS A 77 -0.34 -9.15 1.25
N GLN A 78 0.93 -9.54 1.17
CA GLN A 78 1.56 -10.41 2.18
C GLN A 78 1.88 -9.69 3.51
N GLN A 79 2.23 -8.41 3.49
CA GLN A 79 2.51 -7.66 4.73
C GLN A 79 1.27 -7.48 5.61
N ASN A 80 0.09 -7.34 4.99
CA ASN A 80 -1.16 -7.17 5.74
C ASN A 80 -1.51 -8.41 6.57
N TYR A 81 -1.21 -9.63 6.10
CA TYR A 81 -1.52 -10.84 6.86
C TYR A 81 -0.69 -10.97 8.15
N PHE A 82 0.58 -10.57 8.14
CA PHE A 82 1.42 -10.59 9.34
C PHE A 82 0.91 -9.59 10.38
N ILE A 83 0.58 -8.36 9.95
CA ILE A 83 0.06 -7.31 10.83
C ILE A 83 -1.31 -7.74 11.40
N ILE A 84 -2.18 -8.32 10.58
CA ILE A 84 -3.49 -8.84 11.02
C ILE A 84 -3.30 -9.97 12.05
N ALA A 85 -2.35 -10.89 11.83
CA ALA A 85 -2.11 -11.99 12.76
C ALA A 85 -1.60 -11.48 14.13
N VAL A 86 -0.66 -10.53 14.14
CA VAL A 86 -0.17 -9.92 15.38
C VAL A 86 -1.28 -9.14 16.07
N ALA A 87 -2.04 -8.32 15.33
CA ALA A 87 -3.17 -7.56 15.85
C ALA A 87 -4.26 -8.46 16.44
N ALA A 88 -4.55 -9.60 15.82
CA ALA A 88 -5.54 -10.56 16.31
C ALA A 88 -5.15 -11.14 17.68
N VAL A 89 -3.86 -11.44 17.90
CA VAL A 89 -3.37 -11.90 19.21
C VAL A 89 -3.56 -10.82 20.27
N PHE A 90 -3.23 -9.56 19.97
CA PHE A 90 -3.45 -8.45 20.90
C PHE A 90 -4.92 -8.23 21.22
N VAL A 91 -5.80 -8.26 20.20
CA VAL A 91 -7.25 -8.14 20.39
C VAL A 91 -7.79 -9.28 21.25
N PHE A 92 -7.33 -10.52 21.02
CA PHE A 92 -7.73 -11.67 21.82
C PHE A 92 -7.36 -11.51 23.29
N ILE A 93 -6.14 -11.04 23.59
CA ILE A 93 -5.70 -10.76 24.95
C ILE A 93 -6.57 -9.67 25.60
N CYS A 94 -6.85 -8.58 24.88
CA CYS A 94 -7.72 -7.52 25.38
C CYS A 94 -9.14 -8.03 25.69
N VAL A 95 -9.73 -8.83 24.81
CA VAL A 95 -11.05 -9.43 25.01
C VAL A 95 -11.05 -10.37 26.21
N ALA A 96 -10.01 -11.19 26.38
CA ALA A 96 -9.88 -12.09 27.53
C ALA A 96 -9.84 -11.32 28.87
N ILE A 97 -9.09 -10.21 28.91
CA ILE A 97 -9.01 -9.35 30.11
C ILE A 97 -10.37 -8.71 30.39
N VAL A 98 -11.02 -8.11 29.38
CA VAL A 98 -12.33 -7.47 29.55
C VAL A 98 -13.40 -8.49 29.96
N GLY A 99 -13.43 -9.66 29.32
CA GLY A 99 -14.36 -10.74 29.65
C GLY A 99 -14.18 -11.24 31.09
N TYR A 100 -12.93 -11.37 31.54
CA TYR A 100 -12.62 -11.70 32.93
C TYR A 100 -13.10 -10.62 33.92
N LEU A 101 -12.92 -9.33 33.60
CA LEU A 101 -13.40 -8.23 34.43
C LEU A 101 -14.94 -8.21 34.54
N ILE A 102 -15.64 -8.40 33.42
CA ILE A 102 -17.11 -8.46 33.39
C ILE A 102 -17.63 -9.67 34.18
N ALA A 103 -17.02 -10.84 34.01
CA ALA A 103 -17.38 -12.05 34.77
C ALA A 103 -17.18 -11.84 36.29
N GLY A 104 -16.10 -11.16 36.67
CA GLY A 104 -15.87 -10.73 38.05
C GLY A 104 -17.01 -9.88 38.59
N ILE A 105 -17.42 -8.85 37.86
CA ILE A 105 -18.51 -7.95 38.25
C ILE A 105 -19.84 -8.70 38.38
N ILE A 106 -20.19 -9.55 37.40
CA ILE A 106 -21.45 -10.33 37.42
C ILE A 106 -21.47 -11.29 38.62
N SER A 107 -20.35 -11.94 38.92
CA SER A 107 -20.25 -12.86 40.07
C SER A 107 -20.45 -12.15 41.42
N THR A 108 -20.22 -10.84 41.48
CA THR A 108 -20.34 -10.00 42.69
C THR A 108 -21.62 -9.17 42.75
N ALA A 109 -22.30 -8.96 41.61
CA ALA A 109 -23.50 -8.11 41.49
C ALA A 109 -24.76 -8.67 42.21
N GLY A 110 -24.68 -9.87 42.80
CA GLY A 110 -25.73 -10.43 43.65
C GLY A 110 -25.67 -9.96 45.12
N GLN A 111 -24.68 -9.17 45.53
CA GLN A 111 -24.56 -8.65 46.89
C GLN A 111 -24.63 -7.12 46.86
N ASN A 112 -25.73 -6.58 47.39
CA ASN A 112 -25.92 -5.14 47.55
C ASN A 112 -24.82 -4.59 48.48
N GLU A 113 -23.98 -3.67 47.98
CA GLU A 113 -23.57 -2.41 48.63
C GLU A 113 -22.40 -1.75 47.86
N SER A 114 -22.53 -0.45 47.59
CA SER A 114 -21.65 0.33 46.72
C SER A 114 -20.19 0.59 47.17
N PRO A 115 -19.66 0.18 48.35
CA PRO A 115 -18.22 0.20 48.61
C PRO A 115 -17.47 -0.96 47.92
N GLN A 116 -18.17 -2.01 47.49
CA GLN A 116 -17.55 -3.25 47.04
C GLN A 116 -16.78 -3.12 45.71
N LEU A 117 -17.09 -2.16 44.84
CA LEU A 117 -16.40 -2.03 43.55
C LEU A 117 -14.91 -1.71 43.70
N ILE A 118 -14.52 -0.86 44.66
CA ILE A 118 -13.11 -0.53 44.91
C ILE A 118 -12.38 -1.73 45.52
N ASP A 119 -13.04 -2.49 46.40
CA ASP A 119 -12.47 -3.70 46.99
C ASP A 119 -12.42 -4.86 45.98
N ILE A 120 -13.36 -4.97 45.06
CA ILE A 120 -13.35 -5.94 43.95
C ILE A 120 -12.27 -5.57 42.95
N VAL A 121 -12.06 -4.29 42.63
CA VAL A 121 -10.94 -3.83 41.79
C VAL A 121 -9.61 -4.05 42.50
N ASN A 122 -9.50 -3.81 43.81
CA ASN A 122 -8.29 -4.08 44.58
C ASN A 122 -8.02 -5.58 44.75
N ARG A 123 -9.05 -6.41 44.92
CA ARG A 123 -8.94 -7.87 45.03
C ARG A 123 -8.67 -8.51 43.67
N SER A 124 -9.29 -8.01 42.61
CA SER A 124 -9.01 -8.40 41.22
C SER A 124 -7.62 -7.92 40.79
N GLY A 125 -7.22 -6.71 41.17
CA GLY A 125 -5.88 -6.17 41.00
C GLY A 125 -4.84 -7.02 41.72
N LYS A 126 -5.10 -7.41 42.98
CA LYS A 126 -4.27 -8.39 43.69
C LYS A 126 -4.23 -9.74 43.00
N ASN A 127 -5.35 -10.24 42.47
CA ASN A 127 -5.38 -11.52 41.74
C ASN A 127 -4.62 -11.46 40.42
N ILE A 128 -4.72 -10.35 39.67
CA ILE A 128 -3.95 -10.09 38.45
C ILE A 128 -2.47 -9.94 38.79
N VAL A 129 -2.12 -9.21 39.85
CA VAL A 129 -0.73 -9.07 40.32
C VAL A 129 -0.19 -10.42 40.78
N THR A 130 -0.98 -11.23 41.49
CA THR A 130 -0.56 -12.57 41.94
C THR A 130 -0.46 -13.55 40.77
N PHE A 131 -1.35 -13.46 39.78
CA PHE A 131 -1.30 -14.23 38.55
C PHE A 131 -0.08 -13.84 37.71
N THR A 132 0.17 -12.54 37.55
CA THR A 132 1.37 -12.00 36.90
C THR A 132 2.62 -12.46 37.66
N GLN A 133 2.64 -12.36 38.99
CA GLN A 133 3.75 -12.82 39.82
C GLN A 133 3.95 -14.34 39.75
N LYS A 134 2.89 -15.12 39.54
CA LYS A 134 2.96 -16.57 39.25
C LYS A 134 3.40 -16.87 37.82
N LEU A 135 3.05 -16.05 36.82
CA LEU A 135 3.56 -16.21 35.45
C LEU A 135 5.04 -15.81 35.37
N PHE A 136 5.44 -14.80 36.15
CA PHE A 136 6.81 -14.31 36.25
C PHE A 136 7.61 -14.95 37.40
N SER A 137 7.08 -15.99 38.06
CA SER A 137 7.86 -16.78 39.02
C SER A 137 8.88 -17.63 38.26
N GLY A 138 10.02 -17.94 38.90
CA GLY A 138 11.22 -18.46 38.20
C GLY A 138 11.00 -19.65 37.26
N GLU A 139 10.11 -20.58 37.61
CA GLU A 139 9.79 -21.76 36.79
C GLU A 139 8.95 -21.40 35.54
N ASN A 140 7.89 -20.61 35.71
CA ASN A 140 7.03 -20.18 34.61
C ASN A 140 7.69 -19.11 33.72
N LEU A 141 8.54 -18.27 34.31
CA LEU A 141 9.34 -17.28 33.59
C LEU A 141 10.30 -17.95 32.60
N SER A 142 10.93 -19.06 33.01
CA SER A 142 11.81 -19.83 32.11
C SER A 142 11.03 -20.42 30.94
N ILE A 143 9.84 -20.97 31.19
CA ILE A 143 8.99 -21.56 30.15
C ILE A 143 8.50 -20.49 29.18
N ILE A 144 7.94 -19.39 29.67
CA ILE A 144 7.46 -18.28 28.84
C ILE A 144 8.62 -17.64 28.07
N GLY A 145 9.76 -17.43 28.74
CA GLY A 145 10.98 -16.92 28.12
C GLY A 145 11.45 -17.81 26.97
N SER A 146 11.36 -19.13 27.11
CA SER A 146 11.72 -20.08 26.05
C SER A 146 10.78 -19.99 24.84
N VAL A 147 9.46 -19.87 25.07
CA VAL A 147 8.46 -19.70 24.00
C VAL A 147 8.67 -18.37 23.27
N PHE A 148 8.93 -17.28 23.99
CA PHE A 148 9.24 -15.98 23.39
C PHE A 148 10.56 -16.01 22.62
N SER A 149 11.60 -16.66 23.15
CA SER A 149 12.87 -16.82 22.45
C SER A 149 12.69 -17.59 21.13
N PHE A 150 11.90 -18.67 21.14
CA PHE A 150 11.57 -19.42 19.94
C PHE A 150 10.77 -18.58 18.92
N ALA A 151 9.79 -17.81 19.39
CA ALA A 151 9.03 -16.89 18.54
C ALA A 151 9.93 -15.80 17.92
N ILE A 152 10.90 -15.27 18.67
CA ILE A 152 11.88 -14.30 18.18
C ILE A 152 12.78 -14.91 17.12
N ILE A 153 13.21 -16.17 17.29
CA ILE A 153 14.02 -16.88 16.28
C ILE A 153 13.21 -17.08 15.00
N ILE A 154 11.94 -17.49 15.10
CA ILE A 154 11.05 -17.63 13.94
C ILE A 154 10.85 -16.28 13.25
N ALA A 155 10.55 -15.22 14.01
CA ALA A 155 10.39 -13.87 13.48
C ALA A 155 11.67 -13.36 12.80
N GLY A 156 12.83 -13.61 13.42
CA GLY A 156 14.14 -13.28 12.88
C GLY A 156 14.44 -14.04 11.59
N TYR A 157 14.08 -15.32 11.50
CA TYR A 157 14.19 -16.11 10.27
C TYR A 157 13.34 -15.51 9.14
N PHE A 158 12.07 -15.21 9.40
CA PHE A 158 11.20 -14.58 8.41
C PHE A 158 11.69 -13.18 8.00
N PHE A 159 12.22 -12.41 8.95
CA PHE A 159 12.79 -11.10 8.68
C PHE A 159 14.04 -11.18 7.80
N TYR A 160 14.96 -12.11 8.11
CA TYR A 160 16.14 -12.38 7.30
C TYR A 160 15.75 -12.84 5.89
N GLU A 161 14.77 -13.74 5.77
CA GLU A 161 14.31 -14.22 4.47
C GLU A 161 13.68 -13.09 3.63
N GLN A 162 12.91 -12.19 4.25
CA GLN A 162 12.44 -10.97 3.58
C GLN A 162 13.59 -10.08 3.10
N GLN A 163 14.59 -9.83 3.95
CA GLN A 163 15.72 -8.98 3.60
C GLN A 163 16.56 -9.59 2.46
N LYS A 164 16.78 -10.91 2.48
CA LYS A 164 17.47 -11.64 1.40
C LYS A 164 16.71 -11.52 0.08
N ARG A 165 15.38 -11.69 0.09
CA ARG A 165 14.53 -11.52 -1.08
C ARG A 165 14.49 -10.07 -1.58
N MET A 166 14.68 -9.07 -0.72
CA MET A 166 14.81 -7.67 -1.14
C MET A 166 16.13 -7.42 -1.88
N LYS A 167 17.25 -7.89 -1.33
CA LYS A 167 18.58 -7.72 -1.96
C LYS A 167 18.70 -8.46 -3.30
N ALA A 168 18.15 -9.67 -3.41
CA ALA A 168 18.18 -10.44 -4.66
C ALA A 168 17.41 -9.77 -5.82
N ASN A 169 16.47 -8.87 -5.54
CA ASN A 169 15.72 -8.12 -6.54
C ASN A 169 16.36 -6.76 -6.90
N LEU A 170 17.42 -6.33 -6.19
CA LEU A 170 18.17 -5.10 -6.48
C LEU A 170 19.42 -5.35 -7.35
N GLY A 171 19.82 -6.61 -7.53
CA GLY A 171 20.96 -7.01 -8.36
C GLY A 171 20.60 -7.42 -9.80
N ARG A 172 19.43 -7.02 -10.30
CA ARG A 172 18.96 -7.23 -11.67
C ARG A 172 18.32 -5.98 -12.24
#